data_AF-A0A920DJ96-F1
#
_entry.id   AF-A0A920DJ96-F1
#
_cell.length_a   1.000
_cell.length_b   1.000
_cell.length_c   1.000
_cell.angle_alpha   90.00
_cell.angle_beta   90.00
_cell.angle_gamma   90.00
#
_symmetry.space_group_name_H-M   'P 1'
#
loop_
_entity.id
_entity.type
_entity.pdbx_description
1 polymer ?
#
loop_
_entity_poly.entity_id
_entity_poly.type
_entity_poly.pdbx_seq_one_letter_code
_entity_poly.pdbx_strand_id
1 'polypeptide(L)' 'MKNTEPKIVEKEKIVAEKLNGRFAMLGFVALVGAYLTTGQIIPGFI' A
#
# COMPACT_ATOMS: atom_id res chain seq x y z
N MET A 1 22.08 -27.48 -3.17
CA MET A 1 22.12 -26.06 -2.75
C MET A 1 21.30 -25.25 -3.75
N LYS A 2 20.21 -24.61 -3.33
CA LYS A 2 19.47 -23.69 -4.20
C LYS A 2 20.28 -22.39 -4.25
N ASN A 3 20.76 -22.04 -5.44
CA ASN A 3 21.53 -20.82 -5.65
C ASN A 3 20.62 -19.61 -5.38
N THR A 4 20.92 -18.86 -4.32
CA THR A 4 20.30 -17.57 -4.04
C THR A 4 21.02 -16.52 -4.89
N GLU A 5 20.70 -16.49 -6.18
CA GLU A 5 21.14 -15.40 -7.05
C GLU A 5 20.41 -14.12 -6.62
N PRO A 6 21.11 -13.01 -6.35
CA PRO A 6 20.45 -11.77 -5.99
C PRO A 6 19.57 -11.34 -7.17
N LYS A 7 18.25 -11.37 -6.98
CA LYS A 7 17.29 -10.88 -7.97
C LYS A 7 17.61 -9.41 -8.22
N ILE A 8 18.17 -9.12 -9.39
CA ILE A 8 18.43 -7.76 -9.84
C ILE A 8 17.05 -7.10 -10.00
N VAL A 9 16.64 -6.31 -9.02
CA VAL A 9 15.34 -5.64 -9.07
C VAL A 9 15.43 -4.61 -10.20
N GLU A 10 14.73 -4.89 -11.30
CA GLU A 10 14.62 -3.96 -12.43
C GLU A 10 14.17 -2.59 -11.91
N LYS A 11 14.80 -1.52 -12.40
CA LYS A 11 14.55 -0.15 -11.92
C LYS A 11 13.06 0.22 -11.95
N GLU A 12 12.31 -0.34 -12.89
CA GLU A 12 10.86 -0.17 -13.02
C GLU A 12 10.07 -0.75 -11.83
N LYS A 13 10.51 -1.89 -11.27
CA LYS A 13 9.86 -2.49 -10.09
C LYS A 13 10.05 -1.64 -8.84
N ILE A 14 11.19 -0.98 -8.69
CA ILE A 14 11.46 -0.06 -7.56
C ILE A 14 10.53 1.15 -7.62
N VAL A 15 10.30 1.69 -8.83
CA VAL A 15 9.37 2.80 -9.05
C VAL A 15 7.94 2.36 -8.74
N ALA A 16 7.53 1.18 -9.21
CA ALA A 16 6.21 0.61 -8.92
C ALA A 16 6.01 0.36 -7.42
N GLU A 17 6.99 -0.20 -6.72
CA GLU A 17 6.93 -0.43 -5.26
C GLU A 17 6.76 0.88 -4.50
N LYS A 18 7.53 1.91 -4.86
CA LYS A 18 7.44 3.24 -4.23
C LYS A 18 6.10 3.93 -4.50
N LEU A 19 5.57 3.82 -5.71
CA LEU A 19 4.25 4.36 -6.07
C LEU A 19 3.14 3.62 -5.31
N ASN A 20 3.14 2.29 -5.34
CA ASN A 20 2.16 1.46 -4.64
C ASN A 20 2.20 1.70 -3.13
N GLY A 21 3.40 1.82 -2.54
CA GLY A 21 3.55 2.16 -1.12
C GLY A 21 2.95 3.53 -0.76
N ARG A 22 3.10 4.53 -1.62
CA ARG A 22 2.49 5.87 -1.42
C ARG A 22 0.97 5.80 -1.47
N PHE A 23 0.39 5.11 -2.46
CA PHE A 23 -1.06 4.94 -2.55
C PHE A 23 -1.61 4.15 -1.37
N ALA A 24 -0.91 3.11 -0.91
CA ALA A 24 -1.30 2.34 0.27
C ALA A 24 -1.33 3.21 1.54
N MET A 25 -0.33 4.07 1.75
CA MET A 25 -0.33 5.01 2.88
C MET A 25 -1.49 6.00 2.83
N LEU A 26 -1.80 6.54 1.64
CA LEU A 26 -2.96 7.41 1.47
C LEU A 26 -4.28 6.68 1.77
N GLY A 27 -4.44 5.46 1.28
CA GLY A 27 -5.60 4.61 1.56
C GLY A 27 -5.75 4.32 3.06
N PHE A 28 -4.66 4.04 3.76
CA PHE A 28 -4.67 3.82 5.21
C PHE A 28 -5.09 5.08 5.98
N VAL A 29 -4.50 6.23 5.66
CA VAL A 29 -4.87 7.50 6.33
C VAL A 29 -6.33 7.85 6.04
N ALA A 30 -6.80 7.65 4.82
CA ALA A 30 -8.21 7.85 4.46
C ALA A 30 -9.14 6.93 5.24
N LEU A 31 -8.78 5.64 5.40
CA LEU A 31 -9.56 4.67 6.20
C LEU A 31 -9.63 5.09 7.67
N VAL A 32 -8.50 5.47 8.27
CA VAL A 32 -8.46 5.95 9.66
C VAL A 32 -9.28 7.24 9.79
N GLY A 33 -9.13 8.19 8.87
CA GLY A 33 -9.90 9.43 8.85
C GLY A 33 -11.40 9.19 8.71
N ALA A 34 -11.81 8.25 7.86
CA ALA A 34 -13.20 7.85 7.72
C ALA A 34 -13.76 7.28 9.03
N TYR A 35 -13.03 6.37 9.68
CA TYR A 35 -13.45 5.82 10.96
C TYR A 35 -13.56 6.89 12.05
N LEU A 36 -12.59 7.81 12.14
CA LEU A 36 -12.61 8.89 13.14
C LEU A 36 -13.74 9.91 12.91
N THR A 37 -14.12 10.16 11.66
CA THR A 37 -15.14 11.17 11.32
C THR A 37 -16.56 10.62 11.27
N THR A 38 -16.72 9.38 10.80
CA THR A 38 -18.04 8.76 10.57
C THR A 38 -18.35 7.61 11.55
N GLY A 39 -17.35 7.12 12.29
CA GLY A 39 -17.47 5.90 13.10
C GLY A 39 -17.52 4.61 12.28
N GLN A 40 -17.49 4.70 10.94
CA GLN A 40 -17.58 3.55 10.04
C GLN A 40 -16.21 3.17 9.50
N ILE A 41 -15.88 1.87 9.55
CA ILE A 41 -14.64 1.35 8.97
C ILE A 41 -14.71 1.43 7.43
N ILE A 42 -15.90 1.24 6.86
CA ILE A 42 -16.17 1.43 5.43
C ILE A 42 -17.33 2.42 5.30
N PRO A 43 -17.05 3.72 5.11
CA PRO A 43 -18.12 4.71 4.95
C PRO A 43 -18.94 4.36 3.70
N GLY A 44 -20.26 4.24 3.87
CA GLY A 44 -21.20 3.93 2.77
C GLY A 44 -21.43 2.45 2.47
N PHE A 45 -20.81 1.52 3.21
CA PHE A 45 -21.21 0.10 3.25
C PHE A 45 -21.81 -0.17 4.63
N ILE A 46 -23.12 -0.48 4.64
CA ILE A 46 -24.08 -0.66 5.76
C ILE A 46 -23.51 -0.53 7.18
#